data_AF-A0A7S0FYW1-F1
#
_entry.id   AF-A0A7S0FYW1-F1
#
_cell.length_a   1.000
_cell.length_b   1.000
_cell.length_c   1.000
_cell.angle_alpha   90.00
_cell.angle_beta   90.00
_cell.angle_gamma   90.00
#
_symmetry.space_group_name_H-M   'P 1'
#
loop_
_entity.id
_entity.type
_entity.pdbx_description
1 polymer ?
#
loop_
_entity_poly.entity_id
_entity_poly.type
_entity_poly.pdbx_seq_one_letter_code
_entity_poly.pdbx_strand_id
1 'polypeptide(L)'
;MDDGLHCYVRVHGCNVHTRACIADAGVALMSGQDAGPSRRRCFNCWRQGGPESEPLLPQVLSYQDMLGASIDAISGAVRLVYCPRGGARLGARVREDVLLQIGGGGAARDSLCRAEAWVAEVSERCLLEKQARRRFLVLVNPASGSGRAQQVWRVVEELWAAVPGIRCTVVHTTHQGDAFERAKVLDLDSCDAIIVVSGDGLVHEVWNGLAARDDAEKALQLPIGHLPGGSGNGLAKSVLDTCGESYGVLDMAFLIAKGGRQPIDLMSVQAGQGGPRTSFLSLAAATISDVDLGSESLRCLGGFRFTLRAIWRVIRPLALHAELVYWPVEVQGLPPAEARSCP
;
A
#
# COMPACT_ATOMS: atom_id res chain seq x y z
N MET A 1 30.79 -21.19 -5.33
CA MET A 1 29.57 -21.21 -6.15
C MET A 1 28.58 -22.23 -5.57
N ASP A 2 28.35 -22.15 -4.24
CA ASP A 2 27.52 -23.07 -3.46
C ASP A 2 26.35 -22.32 -2.76
N ASP A 3 26.12 -21.05 -3.10
CA ASP A 3 25.42 -20.09 -2.23
C ASP A 3 23.89 -20.01 -2.43
N GLY A 4 23.26 -21.07 -2.96
CA GLY A 4 21.82 -21.11 -3.20
C GLY A 4 21.08 -22.00 -2.21
N LEU A 5 19.85 -21.64 -1.85
CA LEU A 5 18.99 -22.48 -1.01
C LEU A 5 18.48 -23.69 -1.80
N HIS A 6 18.83 -24.89 -1.34
CA HIS A 6 18.33 -26.14 -1.90
C HIS A 6 16.90 -26.41 -1.44
N CYS A 7 15.96 -26.55 -2.38
CA CYS A 7 14.54 -26.64 -2.07
C CYS A 7 13.76 -27.46 -3.10
N TYR A 8 12.48 -27.70 -2.80
CA TYR A 8 11.53 -28.25 -3.75
C TYR A 8 10.38 -27.27 -3.97
N VAL A 9 10.04 -27.04 -5.24
CA VAL A 9 8.90 -26.22 -5.67
C VAL A 9 7.82 -27.14 -6.22
N ARG A 10 6.56 -26.90 -5.88
CA ARG A 10 5.43 -27.66 -6.43
C ARG A 10 5.00 -27.04 -7.76
N VAL A 11 5.23 -27.76 -8.86
CA VAL A 11 4.85 -27.37 -10.22
C VAL A 11 3.90 -28.42 -10.79
N HIS A 12 2.69 -28.03 -11.20
CA HIS A 12 1.66 -28.93 -11.73
C HIS A 12 1.42 -30.20 -10.89
N GLY A 13 1.44 -30.05 -9.56
CA GLY A 13 1.24 -31.17 -8.61
C GLY A 13 2.47 -32.05 -8.37
N CYS A 14 3.61 -31.76 -8.99
CA CYS A 14 4.88 -32.46 -8.79
C CYS A 14 5.87 -31.61 -8.00
N ASN A 15 6.62 -32.22 -7.08
CA ASN A 15 7.73 -31.55 -6.41
C ASN A 15 8.97 -31.63 -7.30
N VAL A 16 9.49 -30.49 -7.71
CA VAL A 16 10.70 -30.36 -8.53
C VAL A 16 11.83 -29.86 -7.64
N HIS A 17 12.97 -30.56 -7.64
CA HIS A 17 14.16 -30.10 -6.93
C HIS A 17 14.75 -28.87 -7.64
N THR A 18 14.96 -27.80 -6.89
CA THR A 18 15.32 -26.48 -7.38
C THR A 18 16.34 -25.84 -6.44
N ARG A 19 17.24 -25.04 -7.00
CA ARG A 19 18.12 -24.16 -6.22
C ARG A 19 17.61 -22.73 -6.35
N ALA A 20 17.30 -22.09 -5.23
CA ALA A 20 16.87 -20.69 -5.16
C ALA A 20 18.09 -19.80 -4.84
N CYS A 21 18.54 -19.04 -5.83
CA CYS A 21 19.72 -18.18 -5.73
C CYS A 21 19.32 -16.71 -5.59
N ILE A 22 20.00 -15.98 -4.70
CA ILE A 22 19.89 -14.52 -4.59
C ILE A 22 20.68 -13.91 -5.74
N ALA A 23 19.98 -13.26 -6.68
CA ALA A 23 20.59 -12.50 -7.76
C ALA A 23 20.38 -10.99 -7.53
N ASP A 24 20.93 -10.15 -8.41
CA ASP A 24 20.84 -8.69 -8.29
C ASP A 24 19.41 -8.18 -8.46
N ALA A 25 18.66 -8.71 -9.42
CA ALA A 25 17.30 -8.27 -9.73
C ALA A 25 16.20 -9.02 -8.96
N GLY A 26 16.52 -10.15 -8.32
CA GLY A 26 15.52 -11.00 -7.70
C GLY A 26 16.03 -12.37 -7.27
N VAL A 27 15.11 -13.27 -6.93
CA VAL A 27 15.41 -14.68 -6.61
C VAL A 27 15.31 -15.52 -7.88
N ALA A 28 16.42 -16.11 -8.31
CA ALA A 28 16.46 -17.00 -9.47
C ALA A 28 16.18 -18.46 -9.04
N LEU A 29 15.25 -19.13 -9.72
CA LEU A 29 14.91 -20.53 -9.47
C LEU A 29 15.56 -21.41 -10.54
N MET A 30 16.65 -22.09 -10.20
CA MET A 30 17.37 -22.96 -11.14
C MET A 30 16.96 -24.42 -10.97
N SER A 31 16.52 -25.06 -12.07
CA SER A 31 16.33 -26.51 -12.10
C SER A 31 17.68 -27.23 -12.10
N GLY A 32 17.81 -28.30 -11.33
CA GLY A 32 19.06 -29.05 -11.26
C GLY A 32 19.41 -29.72 -12.59
N GLN A 33 20.28 -29.12 -13.38
CA GLN A 33 20.90 -29.74 -14.57
C GLN A 33 22.27 -30.40 -14.27
N ASP A 34 22.78 -30.32 -13.04
CA ASP A 34 24.04 -30.99 -12.64
C ASP A 34 23.85 -32.41 -12.08
N ALA A 35 22.69 -33.04 -12.31
CA ALA A 35 22.52 -34.48 -12.12
C ALA A 35 22.46 -35.15 -13.50
N GLY A 36 23.40 -36.06 -13.76
CA GLY A 36 23.63 -36.72 -15.05
C GLY A 36 22.41 -37.38 -15.73
N PRO A 37 22.57 -37.94 -16.93
CA PRO A 37 21.51 -38.20 -17.89
C PRO A 37 20.55 -39.28 -17.38
N SER A 38 19.51 -38.89 -16.65
CA SER A 38 18.38 -39.75 -16.32
C SER A 38 17.08 -38.94 -16.32
N ARG A 39 16.64 -38.59 -17.53
CA ARG A 39 15.27 -38.09 -17.74
C ARG A 39 14.28 -39.21 -17.40
N ARG A 40 13.58 -39.09 -16.27
CA ARG A 40 12.22 -39.62 -16.14
C ARG A 40 11.30 -38.48 -15.69
N ARG A 41 10.59 -37.89 -16.66
CA ARG A 41 9.41 -37.08 -16.36
C ARG A 41 8.41 -37.97 -15.63
N CYS A 42 7.72 -37.44 -14.62
CA CYS A 42 6.61 -38.18 -14.02
C CYS A 42 5.54 -38.43 -15.09
N PHE A 43 4.84 -39.56 -14.99
CA PHE A 43 3.86 -40.01 -15.98
C PHE A 43 2.75 -38.98 -16.26
N ASN A 44 2.40 -38.15 -15.27
CA ASN A 44 1.39 -37.09 -15.41
C ASN A 44 1.89 -35.87 -16.20
N CYS A 45 3.16 -35.47 -16.05
CA CYS A 45 3.74 -34.38 -16.85
C CYS A 45 3.98 -34.77 -18.32
N TRP A 46 4.15 -36.07 -18.60
CA TRP A 46 4.27 -36.56 -19.98
C TRP A 46 2.93 -36.59 -20.72
N ARG A 47 1.82 -36.82 -20.01
CA ARG A 47 0.47 -36.90 -20.58
C ARG A 47 -0.12 -35.56 -21.06
N GLN A 48 0.35 -34.43 -20.52
CA GLN A 48 -0.26 -33.11 -20.78
C GLN A 48 0.26 -32.39 -22.02
N GLY A 49 1.15 -33.00 -22.82
CA GLY A 49 1.41 -32.57 -24.21
C GLY A 49 1.82 -31.11 -24.42
N GLY A 50 2.43 -30.45 -23.42
CA GLY A 50 2.94 -29.08 -23.56
C GLY A 50 4.19 -29.02 -24.46
N PRO A 51 4.42 -27.90 -25.18
CA PRO A 51 5.57 -27.72 -26.06
C PRO A 51 6.89 -27.95 -25.33
N GLU A 52 7.88 -28.54 -26.01
CA GLU A 52 9.18 -28.95 -25.45
C GLU A 52 10.06 -27.79 -24.92
N SER A 53 9.60 -26.54 -25.00
CA SER A 53 10.41 -25.32 -24.82
C SER A 53 9.94 -24.34 -23.75
N GLU A 54 8.87 -24.59 -23.00
CA GLU A 54 8.51 -23.73 -21.86
C GLU A 54 9.32 -24.08 -20.61
N PRO A 55 10.05 -23.13 -19.99
CA PRO A 55 10.69 -23.38 -18.71
C PRO A 55 9.62 -23.67 -17.65
N LEU A 56 9.75 -24.80 -16.97
CA LEU A 56 8.83 -25.28 -15.93
C LEU A 56 8.72 -24.35 -14.70
N LEU A 57 9.58 -23.34 -14.59
CA LEU A 57 9.66 -22.39 -13.48
C LEU A 57 9.84 -20.97 -14.04
N PRO A 58 9.22 -19.93 -13.43
CA PRO A 58 9.54 -18.56 -13.73
C PRO A 58 11.04 -18.30 -13.53
N GLN A 59 11.63 -17.56 -14.47
CA GLN A 59 13.07 -17.36 -14.59
C GLN A 59 13.65 -16.56 -13.42
N VAL A 60 13.07 -15.44 -12.98
CA VAL A 60 13.54 -14.70 -11.78
C VAL A 60 12.35 -14.04 -11.11
N LEU A 61 12.20 -14.22 -9.79
CA LEU A 61 11.20 -13.50 -8.98
C LEU A 61 11.77 -12.14 -8.61
N SER A 62 11.30 -11.09 -9.28
CA SER A 62 11.82 -9.72 -9.10
C SER A 62 11.64 -9.22 -7.68
N TYR A 63 12.68 -8.62 -7.09
CA TYR A 63 12.53 -7.95 -5.79
C TYR A 63 11.52 -6.82 -5.86
N GLN A 64 11.31 -6.18 -7.02
CA GLN A 64 10.35 -5.09 -7.17
C GLN A 64 8.91 -5.55 -6.88
N ASP A 65 8.61 -6.83 -7.11
CA ASP A 65 7.28 -7.42 -6.94
C ASP A 65 7.19 -8.34 -5.70
N MET A 66 8.26 -8.43 -4.90
CA MET A 66 8.27 -9.18 -3.64
C MET A 66 8.14 -8.24 -2.43
N LEU A 67 7.48 -8.69 -1.36
CA LEU A 67 7.42 -8.00 -0.07
C LEU A 67 8.35 -8.59 0.98
N GLY A 68 8.86 -9.80 0.75
CA GLY A 68 9.82 -10.47 1.61
C GLY A 68 9.67 -11.98 1.59
N ALA A 69 10.41 -12.62 2.49
CA ALA A 69 10.40 -14.06 2.68
C ALA A 69 10.15 -14.41 4.15
N SER A 70 9.41 -15.47 4.44
CA SER A 70 9.22 -15.98 5.80
C SER A 70 9.38 -17.49 5.85
N ILE A 71 9.76 -18.02 7.01
CA ILE A 71 9.79 -19.46 7.24
C ILE A 71 8.51 -19.85 7.94
N ASP A 72 7.77 -20.77 7.35
CA ASP A 72 6.67 -21.44 8.03
C ASP A 72 7.25 -22.54 8.92
N ALA A 73 7.23 -22.30 10.24
CA ALA A 73 7.77 -23.23 11.22
C ALA A 73 7.04 -24.58 11.25
N ILE A 74 5.79 -24.65 10.79
CA ILE A 74 4.98 -25.88 10.80
C ILE A 74 5.36 -26.75 9.60
N SER A 75 5.40 -26.16 8.40
CA SER A 75 5.71 -26.92 7.17
C SER A 75 7.21 -27.03 6.88
N GLY A 76 8.05 -26.22 7.53
CA GLY A 76 9.48 -26.11 7.20
C GLY A 76 9.74 -25.49 5.82
N ALA A 77 8.73 -24.83 5.25
CA ALA A 77 8.81 -24.19 3.94
C ALA A 77 9.21 -22.71 4.07
N VAL A 78 10.01 -22.23 3.14
CA VAL A 78 10.19 -20.79 2.93
C VAL A 78 9.07 -20.28 2.02
N ARG A 79 8.32 -19.31 2.50
CA ARG A 79 7.30 -18.58 1.75
C ARG A 79 7.90 -17.28 1.23
N LEU A 80 7.80 -17.06 -0.07
CA LEU A 80 8.06 -15.77 -0.71
C LEU A 80 6.74 -15.06 -0.95
N VAL A 81 6.56 -13.87 -0.38
CA VAL A 81 5.36 -13.06 -0.61
C VAL A 81 5.57 -12.28 -1.91
N TYR A 82 5.04 -12.83 -3.00
CA TYR A 82 5.19 -12.29 -4.36
C TYR A 82 3.86 -11.73 -4.85
N CYS A 83 3.89 -10.53 -5.41
CA CYS A 83 2.71 -9.76 -5.79
C CYS A 83 2.89 -9.13 -7.19
N PRO A 84 3.03 -9.93 -8.26
CA PRO A 84 3.24 -9.43 -9.60
C PRO A 84 2.05 -8.62 -10.11
N ARG A 85 2.31 -7.74 -11.08
CA ARG A 85 1.26 -7.07 -11.86
C ARG A 85 0.68 -8.03 -12.90
N GLY A 86 -0.64 -8.13 -12.98
CA GLY A 86 -1.31 -9.02 -13.93
C GLY A 86 -1.32 -8.46 -15.36
N GLY A 87 -0.61 -9.09 -16.30
CA GLY A 87 -0.57 -8.65 -17.71
C GLY A 87 0.25 -7.38 -17.95
N ALA A 88 -0.06 -6.60 -18.99
CA ALA A 88 0.70 -5.42 -19.42
C ALA A 88 0.96 -4.38 -18.29
N ARG A 89 1.88 -3.43 -18.52
CA ARG A 89 2.53 -2.50 -17.54
C ARG A 89 1.67 -1.80 -16.46
N LEU A 90 0.33 -1.82 -16.56
CA LEU A 90 -0.63 -1.18 -15.62
C LEU A 90 -1.66 -2.18 -15.04
N GLY A 91 -1.35 -3.47 -15.05
CA GLY A 91 -2.20 -4.50 -14.48
C GLY A 91 -2.32 -4.44 -12.95
N ALA A 92 -3.48 -4.85 -12.43
CA ALA A 92 -3.67 -4.98 -10.99
C ALA A 92 -2.76 -6.04 -10.40
N ARG A 93 -2.27 -5.79 -9.18
CA ARG A 93 -1.44 -6.76 -8.46
C ARG A 93 -2.25 -7.96 -8.01
N VAL A 94 -1.65 -9.14 -8.11
CA VAL A 94 -2.20 -10.40 -7.61
C VAL A 94 -1.20 -11.02 -6.65
N ARG A 95 -1.66 -11.51 -5.49
CA ARG A 95 -0.78 -12.20 -4.54
C ARG A 95 -0.60 -13.67 -4.97
N GLU A 96 0.64 -14.07 -5.19
CA GLU A 96 1.05 -15.40 -5.62
C GLU A 96 2.20 -15.91 -4.74
N ASP A 97 1.90 -16.36 -3.53
CA ASP A 97 2.95 -16.85 -2.62
C ASP A 97 3.69 -18.06 -3.21
N VAL A 98 5.02 -17.98 -3.29
CA VAL A 98 5.87 -19.10 -3.73
C VAL A 98 6.40 -19.85 -2.52
N LEU A 99 6.12 -21.15 -2.45
CA LEU A 99 6.55 -22.01 -1.35
C LEU A 99 7.75 -22.87 -1.77
N LEU A 100 8.87 -22.71 -1.07
CA LEU A 100 10.10 -23.47 -1.23
C LEU A 100 10.23 -24.46 -0.07
N GLN A 101 10.05 -25.75 -0.34
CA GLN A 101 10.18 -26.80 0.68
C GLN A 101 11.66 -27.09 0.93
N ILE A 102 12.14 -26.94 2.16
CA ILE A 102 13.53 -27.25 2.51
C ILE A 102 13.66 -28.78 2.65
N GLY A 103 14.65 -29.39 1.97
CA GLY A 103 14.85 -30.84 2.00
C GLY A 103 15.24 -31.38 3.39
N GLY A 104 14.51 -32.40 3.88
CA GLY A 104 14.77 -33.09 5.14
C GLY A 104 15.80 -34.21 5.00
N GLY A 105 17.07 -33.94 5.29
CA GLY A 105 18.10 -34.97 5.42
C GLY A 105 19.12 -34.60 6.49
N GLY A 106 19.27 -35.45 7.51
CA GLY A 106 20.40 -35.59 8.46
C GLY A 106 20.80 -34.41 9.38
N ALA A 107 20.82 -33.19 8.85
CA ALA A 107 21.32 -31.98 9.52
C ALA A 107 20.24 -30.88 9.52
N ALA A 108 19.08 -31.18 10.14
CA ALA A 108 17.91 -30.29 10.14
C ALA A 108 18.18 -28.89 10.71
N ARG A 109 19.11 -28.75 11.67
CA ARG A 109 19.49 -27.46 12.27
C ARG A 109 20.31 -26.58 11.33
N ASP A 110 21.32 -27.14 10.68
CA ASP A 110 22.19 -26.38 9.76
C ASP A 110 21.45 -25.95 8.49
N SER A 111 20.46 -26.72 8.05
CA SER A 111 19.58 -26.35 6.94
C SER A 111 18.61 -25.23 7.33
N LEU A 112 18.13 -25.20 8.57
CA LEU A 112 17.25 -24.13 9.05
C LEU A 112 18.00 -22.80 9.23
N CYS A 113 19.18 -22.81 9.87
CA CYS A 113 19.96 -21.57 10.04
C CYS A 113 20.38 -20.95 8.70
N ARG A 114 20.71 -21.78 7.70
CA ARG A 114 20.98 -21.29 6.33
C ARG A 114 19.74 -20.70 5.67
N ALA A 115 18.57 -21.32 5.86
CA ALA A 115 17.32 -20.78 5.36
C ALA A 115 16.94 -19.46 6.06
N GLU A 116 17.17 -19.33 7.37
CA GLU A 116 16.93 -18.10 8.13
C GLU A 116 17.80 -16.94 7.61
N ALA A 117 19.10 -17.18 7.41
CA ALA A 117 20.02 -16.20 6.85
C ALA A 117 19.61 -15.79 5.42
N TRP A 118 19.26 -16.77 4.58
CA TRP A 118 18.80 -16.52 3.22
C TRP A 118 17.49 -15.72 3.19
N VAL A 119 16.54 -16.04 4.08
CA VAL A 119 15.27 -15.33 4.23
C VAL A 119 15.45 -13.89 4.67
N ALA A 120 16.37 -13.64 5.61
CA ALA A 120 16.70 -12.30 6.06
C ALA A 120 17.28 -11.46 4.91
N GLU A 121 18.21 -12.01 4.14
CA GLU A 121 18.83 -11.31 3.01
C GLU A 121 17.82 -11.00 1.89
N VAL A 122 16.99 -11.98 1.50
CA VAL A 122 15.93 -11.76 0.50
C VAL A 122 14.96 -10.70 0.99
N SER A 123 14.56 -10.74 2.27
CA SER A 123 13.64 -9.74 2.83
C SER A 123 14.23 -8.34 2.82
N GLU A 124 15.51 -8.16 3.14
CA GLU A 124 16.17 -6.84 3.07
C GLU A 124 16.17 -6.29 1.64
N ARG A 125 16.49 -7.12 0.64
CA ARG A 125 16.50 -6.71 -0.78
C ARG A 125 15.11 -6.38 -1.34
N CYS A 126 14.04 -6.85 -0.70
CA CYS A 126 12.68 -6.56 -1.11
C CYS A 126 12.19 -5.18 -0.66
N LEU A 127 12.84 -4.46 0.26
CA LEU A 127 12.28 -3.21 0.82
C LEU A 127 12.91 -1.98 0.17
N LEU A 128 12.13 -0.91 0.03
CA LEU A 128 12.64 0.38 -0.48
C LEU A 128 13.45 1.13 0.59
N GLU A 129 13.08 0.96 1.85
CA GLU A 129 13.82 1.47 3.00
C GLU A 129 14.36 0.31 3.82
N LYS A 130 15.60 0.44 4.32
CA LYS A 130 16.26 -0.54 5.19
C LYS A 130 15.69 -0.55 6.62
N GLN A 131 14.38 -0.41 6.77
CA GLN A 131 13.69 -0.60 8.04
C GLN A 131 13.24 -2.06 8.16
N ALA A 132 13.99 -2.82 8.96
CA ALA A 132 13.71 -4.23 9.24
C ALA A 132 12.36 -4.45 9.96
N ARG A 133 11.80 -3.40 10.58
CA ARG A 133 10.52 -3.45 11.29
C ARG A 133 9.69 -2.20 10.97
N ARG A 134 8.40 -2.42 10.80
CA ARG A 134 7.40 -1.39 10.49
C ARG A 134 6.18 -1.62 11.37
N ARG A 135 5.95 -0.68 12.27
CA ARG A 135 4.83 -0.65 13.22
C ARG A 135 3.79 0.32 12.69
N PHE A 136 2.64 -0.21 12.29
CA PHE A 136 1.55 0.58 11.74
C PHE A 136 0.46 0.78 12.78
N LEU A 137 0.09 2.03 13.03
CA LEU A 137 -1.18 2.35 13.68
C LEU A 137 -2.26 2.43 12.60
N VAL A 138 -3.19 1.49 12.59
CA VAL A 138 -4.23 1.39 11.57
C VAL A 138 -5.54 1.95 12.10
N LEU A 139 -6.00 3.05 11.52
CA LEU A 139 -7.28 3.68 11.82
C LEU A 139 -8.33 3.25 10.78
N VAL A 140 -9.32 2.49 11.22
CA VAL A 140 -10.39 1.96 10.35
C VAL A 140 -11.71 2.64 10.69
N ASN A 141 -12.34 3.30 9.72
CA ASN A 141 -13.73 3.75 9.88
C ASN A 141 -14.68 2.67 9.33
N PRO A 142 -15.37 1.89 10.18
CA PRO A 142 -16.23 0.80 9.74
C PRO A 142 -17.44 1.27 8.91
N ALA A 143 -17.88 2.52 9.05
CA ALA A 143 -19.01 3.08 8.30
C ALA A 143 -18.60 3.61 6.90
N SER A 144 -17.30 3.70 6.61
CA SER A 144 -16.83 4.24 5.33
C SER A 144 -17.13 3.35 4.13
N GLY A 145 -17.40 3.99 2.99
CA GLY A 145 -17.66 3.30 1.72
C GLY A 145 -18.87 2.37 1.75
N SER A 146 -19.89 2.68 2.55
CA SER A 146 -21.05 1.79 2.79
C SER A 146 -20.65 0.46 3.44
N GLY A 147 -19.70 0.49 4.39
CA GLY A 147 -19.22 -0.68 5.12
C GLY A 147 -18.03 -1.41 4.48
N ARG A 148 -17.56 -0.96 3.31
CA ARG A 148 -16.46 -1.60 2.57
C ARG A 148 -15.11 -1.51 3.27
N ALA A 149 -14.87 -0.47 4.08
CA ALA A 149 -13.59 -0.28 4.76
C ALA A 149 -13.17 -1.49 5.61
N GLN A 150 -14.10 -2.19 6.27
CA GLN A 150 -13.78 -3.40 7.03
C GLN A 150 -13.33 -4.56 6.14
N GLN A 151 -13.91 -4.67 4.94
CA GLN A 151 -13.50 -5.70 3.97
C GLN A 151 -12.13 -5.36 3.37
N VAL A 152 -11.89 -4.09 3.05
CA VAL A 152 -10.57 -3.58 2.63
C VAL A 152 -9.52 -3.96 3.67
N TRP A 153 -9.78 -3.67 4.96
CA TRP A 153 -8.84 -4.03 6.02
C TRP A 153 -8.56 -5.54 6.07
N ARG A 154 -9.58 -6.40 5.97
CA ARG A 154 -9.36 -7.87 5.99
C ARG A 154 -8.41 -8.35 4.89
N VAL A 155 -8.57 -7.85 3.66
CA VAL A 155 -7.67 -8.20 2.55
C VAL A 155 -6.24 -7.74 2.82
N VAL A 156 -6.09 -6.54 3.37
CA VAL A 156 -4.77 -5.97 3.68
C VAL A 156 -4.10 -6.68 4.86
N GLU A 157 -4.86 -6.98 5.90
CA GLU A 157 -4.40 -7.72 7.08
C GLU A 157 -3.88 -9.11 6.69
N GLU A 158 -4.57 -9.82 5.79
CA GLU A 158 -4.13 -11.11 5.28
C GLU A 158 -2.81 -11.02 4.50
N LEU A 159 -2.62 -9.98 3.70
CA LEU A 159 -1.36 -9.72 3.00
C LEU A 159 -0.24 -9.42 4.00
N TRP A 160 -0.45 -8.43 4.87
CA TRP A 160 0.57 -7.94 5.80
C TRP A 160 0.93 -8.95 6.89
N ALA A 161 0.03 -9.84 7.27
CA ALA A 161 0.34 -10.95 8.18
C ALA A 161 1.40 -11.91 7.61
N ALA A 162 1.54 -11.99 6.28
CA ALA A 162 2.57 -12.80 5.63
C ALA A 162 3.90 -12.05 5.43
N VAL A 163 3.92 -10.73 5.61
CA VAL A 163 5.10 -9.89 5.38
C VAL A 163 5.92 -9.77 6.67
N PRO A 164 7.19 -10.21 6.66
CA PRO A 164 8.06 -10.08 7.82
C PRO A 164 8.24 -8.64 8.27
N GLY A 165 8.29 -8.44 9.58
CA GLY A 165 8.61 -7.14 10.18
C GLY A 165 7.45 -6.15 10.21
N ILE A 166 6.31 -6.42 9.56
CA ILE A 166 5.10 -5.60 9.69
C ILE A 166 4.34 -6.00 10.96
N ARG A 167 3.99 -5.00 11.78
CA ARG A 167 3.13 -5.15 12.96
C ARG A 167 2.05 -4.10 12.91
N CYS A 168 0.79 -4.50 13.07
CA CYS A 168 -0.34 -3.59 13.01
C CYS A 168 -1.02 -3.49 14.36
N THR A 169 -1.28 -2.26 14.81
CA THR A 169 -2.17 -1.95 15.92
C THR A 169 -3.43 -1.34 15.33
N VAL A 170 -4.56 -2.06 15.40
CA VAL A 170 -5.80 -1.66 14.73
C VAL A 170 -6.72 -0.96 15.70
N VAL A 171 -7.24 0.20 15.31
CA VAL A 171 -8.21 1.00 16.05
C VAL A 171 -9.38 1.34 15.15
N HIS A 172 -10.59 1.01 15.61
CA HIS A 172 -11.82 1.39 14.92
C HIS A 172 -12.28 2.77 15.39
N THR A 173 -12.52 3.68 14.46
CA THR A 173 -13.08 4.99 14.78
C THR A 173 -14.58 4.89 15.03
N THR A 174 -15.07 5.69 15.96
CA THR A 174 -16.42 5.57 16.52
C THR A 174 -17.32 6.74 16.18
N HIS A 175 -16.75 7.92 15.92
CA HIS A 175 -17.47 9.14 15.61
C HIS A 175 -16.60 10.09 14.76
N GLN A 176 -17.20 11.16 14.26
CA GLN A 176 -16.50 12.21 13.54
C GLN A 176 -15.55 12.96 14.49
N GLY A 177 -14.29 13.15 14.09
CA GLY A 177 -13.26 13.78 14.91
C GLY A 177 -12.43 12.81 15.76
N ASP A 178 -12.83 11.54 15.85
CA ASP A 178 -12.10 10.53 16.64
C ASP A 178 -10.65 10.35 16.15
N ALA A 179 -10.41 10.37 14.83
CA ALA A 179 -9.06 10.26 14.29
C ALA A 179 -8.21 11.52 14.58
N PHE A 180 -8.83 12.70 14.59
CA PHE A 180 -8.17 13.95 15.00
C PHE A 180 -7.74 13.87 16.46
N GLU A 181 -8.63 13.46 17.36
CA GLU A 181 -8.36 13.37 18.80
C GLU A 181 -7.21 12.41 19.08
N ARG A 182 -7.23 11.23 18.44
CA ARG A 182 -6.15 10.23 18.58
C ARG A 182 -4.83 10.71 18.03
N ALA A 183 -4.82 11.30 16.82
CA ALA A 183 -3.60 11.81 16.21
C ALA A 183 -2.99 12.94 17.05
N LYS A 184 -3.82 13.79 17.65
CA LYS A 184 -3.36 14.88 18.54
C LYS A 184 -2.62 14.36 19.76
N VAL A 185 -3.03 13.24 20.35
CA VAL A 185 -2.39 12.70 21.58
C VAL A 185 -1.46 11.50 21.31
N LEU A 186 -1.20 11.17 20.05
CA LEU A 186 -0.39 10.02 19.66
C LEU A 186 1.04 10.13 20.19
N ASP A 187 1.56 9.04 20.75
CA ASP A 187 3.01 8.88 20.95
C ASP A 187 3.67 8.58 19.59
N LEU A 188 4.42 9.54 19.06
CA LEU A 188 5.06 9.44 17.74
C LEU A 188 6.10 8.30 17.69
N ASP A 189 6.64 7.86 18.82
CA ASP A 189 7.64 6.78 18.86
C ASP A 189 6.97 5.39 18.93
N SER A 190 5.65 5.34 19.15
CA SER A 190 4.89 4.09 19.24
C SER A 190 4.65 3.40 17.90
N CYS A 191 4.67 4.15 16.79
CA CYS A 191 4.47 3.65 15.44
C CYS A 191 5.40 4.32 14.44
N ASP A 192 5.68 3.64 13.33
CA ASP A 192 6.51 4.16 12.25
C ASP A 192 5.67 4.83 11.14
N ALA A 193 4.36 4.55 11.09
CA ALA A 193 3.39 5.21 10.21
C ALA A 193 1.94 5.06 10.73
N ILE A 194 1.08 6.01 10.35
CA ILE A 194 -0.38 5.91 10.52
C ILE A 194 -0.99 5.44 9.20
N ILE A 195 -1.79 4.38 9.24
CA ILE A 195 -2.49 3.85 8.08
C ILE A 195 -3.98 4.11 8.24
N VAL A 196 -4.58 4.79 7.26
CA VAL A 196 -5.99 5.15 7.28
C VAL A 196 -6.75 4.25 6.32
N VAL A 197 -7.76 3.54 6.83
CA VAL A 197 -8.68 2.70 6.04
C VAL A 197 -10.05 3.36 6.01
N SER A 198 -10.23 4.28 5.06
CA SER A 198 -11.42 5.12 4.93
C SER A 198 -11.38 5.84 3.58
N GLY A 199 -12.06 7.00 3.47
CA GLY A 199 -11.81 7.98 2.41
C GLY A 199 -11.04 9.19 2.92
N ASP A 200 -10.89 10.19 2.05
CA ASP A 200 -10.05 11.39 2.27
C ASP A 200 -10.38 12.15 3.57
N GLY A 201 -11.64 12.15 4.02
CA GLY A 201 -12.06 12.85 5.23
C GLY A 201 -11.39 12.36 6.52
N LEU A 202 -11.15 11.04 6.65
CA LEU A 202 -10.46 10.53 7.84
C LEU A 202 -8.97 10.86 7.80
N VAL A 203 -8.39 10.86 6.61
CA VAL A 203 -7.00 11.28 6.40
C VAL A 203 -6.85 12.77 6.78
N HIS A 204 -7.83 13.59 6.42
CA HIS A 204 -7.89 15.01 6.80
C HIS A 204 -7.95 15.19 8.33
N GLU A 205 -8.74 14.38 9.04
CA GLU A 205 -8.78 14.40 10.51
C GLU A 205 -7.41 14.08 11.12
N VAL A 206 -6.71 13.07 10.61
CA VAL A 206 -5.36 12.70 11.10
C VAL A 206 -4.38 13.85 10.93
N TRP A 207 -4.27 14.44 9.73
CA TRP A 207 -3.33 15.56 9.50
C TRP A 207 -3.63 16.77 10.37
N ASN A 208 -4.90 17.13 10.53
CA ASN A 208 -5.27 18.24 11.40
C ASN A 208 -4.99 17.92 12.87
N GLY A 209 -5.15 16.65 13.30
CA GLY A 209 -4.80 16.22 14.65
C GLY A 209 -3.31 16.36 14.93
N LEU A 210 -2.46 15.93 13.98
CA LEU A 210 -1.00 16.11 14.05
C LEU A 210 -0.60 17.59 14.02
N ALA A 211 -1.22 18.39 13.17
CA ALA A 211 -0.97 19.83 13.07
C ALA A 211 -1.40 20.62 14.32
N ALA A 212 -2.34 20.09 15.11
CA ALA A 212 -2.83 20.72 16.33
C ALA A 212 -1.99 20.40 17.58
N ARG A 213 -0.84 19.75 17.42
CA ARG A 213 0.09 19.40 18.50
C ARG A 213 1.12 20.50 18.73
N ASP A 214 1.68 20.53 19.93
CA ASP A 214 2.77 21.45 20.27
C ASP A 214 4.07 21.12 19.48
N ASP A 215 4.29 19.84 19.16
CA ASP A 215 5.40 19.33 18.35
C ASP A 215 5.01 19.09 16.87
N ALA A 216 4.08 19.91 16.33
CA ALA A 216 3.51 19.74 15.00
C ALA A 216 4.55 19.55 13.88
N GLU A 217 5.68 20.27 13.91
CA GLU A 217 6.73 20.14 12.90
C GLU A 217 7.29 18.71 12.83
N LYS A 218 7.51 18.06 13.98
CA LYS A 218 7.94 16.66 14.06
C LYS A 218 6.77 15.72 13.73
N ALA A 219 5.58 16.00 14.26
CA ALA A 219 4.41 15.16 14.08
C ALA A 219 4.00 15.03 12.61
N LEU A 220 4.09 16.12 11.83
CA LEU A 220 3.77 16.15 10.40
C LEU A 220 4.78 15.38 9.53
N GLN A 221 5.94 15.00 10.07
CA GLN A 221 6.90 14.11 9.38
C GLN A 221 6.53 12.63 9.51
N LEU A 222 5.58 12.27 10.38
CA LEU A 222 5.11 10.89 10.52
C LEU A 222 4.38 10.46 9.25
N PRO A 223 4.83 9.40 8.55
CA PRO A 223 4.20 8.97 7.31
C PRO A 223 2.74 8.56 7.49
N ILE A 224 1.90 8.90 6.51
CA ILE A 224 0.49 8.51 6.44
C ILE A 224 0.25 7.67 5.19
N GLY A 225 -0.23 6.44 5.37
CA GLY A 225 -0.72 5.59 4.30
C GLY A 225 -2.24 5.66 4.17
N HIS A 226 -2.77 5.66 2.96
CA HIS A 226 -4.21 5.73 2.71
C HIS A 226 -4.69 4.50 1.92
N LEU A 227 -5.38 3.58 2.60
CA LEU A 227 -6.04 2.43 2.00
C LEU A 227 -7.47 2.82 1.57
N PRO A 228 -7.82 2.68 0.28
CA PRO A 228 -9.06 3.22 -0.28
C PRO A 228 -10.29 2.43 0.18
N GLY A 229 -10.88 2.82 1.32
CA GLY A 229 -12.08 2.24 1.91
C GLY A 229 -13.32 3.14 1.82
N GLY A 230 -13.19 4.36 1.31
CA GLY A 230 -14.23 5.37 1.23
C GLY A 230 -14.90 5.50 -0.14
N SER A 231 -15.87 6.42 -0.22
CA SER A 231 -16.53 6.80 -1.47
C SER A 231 -15.71 7.81 -2.30
N GLY A 232 -14.84 8.58 -1.64
CA GLY A 232 -13.83 9.45 -2.24
C GLY A 232 -12.47 9.08 -1.68
N ASN A 233 -11.54 8.72 -2.57
CA ASN A 233 -10.18 8.28 -2.24
C ASN A 233 -9.17 9.01 -3.14
N GLY A 234 -9.30 10.33 -3.25
CA GLY A 234 -8.49 11.19 -4.11
C GLY A 234 -7.01 11.01 -3.85
N LEU A 235 -6.57 11.04 -2.59
CA LEU A 235 -5.16 10.84 -2.24
C LEU A 235 -4.65 9.46 -2.67
N ALA A 236 -5.41 8.39 -2.38
CA ALA A 236 -4.97 7.04 -2.73
C ALA A 236 -4.84 6.89 -4.25
N LYS A 237 -5.78 7.47 -5.02
CA LYS A 237 -5.74 7.46 -6.48
C LYS A 237 -4.53 8.25 -7.02
N SER A 238 -4.27 9.44 -6.49
CA SER A 238 -3.13 10.28 -6.91
C SER A 238 -1.79 9.60 -6.64
N VAL A 239 -1.63 8.95 -5.48
CA VAL A 239 -0.40 8.22 -5.13
C VAL A 239 -0.20 7.02 -6.07
N LEU A 240 -1.23 6.20 -6.28
CA LEU A 240 -1.14 5.04 -7.16
C LEU A 240 -0.80 5.44 -8.60
N ASP A 241 -1.44 6.49 -9.12
CA ASP A 241 -1.17 7.03 -10.46
C ASP A 241 0.28 7.51 -10.58
N THR A 242 0.77 8.26 -9.58
CA THR A 242 2.17 8.74 -9.53
C THR A 242 3.17 7.57 -9.52
N CYS A 243 2.83 6.47 -8.84
CA CYS A 243 3.66 5.27 -8.80
C CYS A 243 3.48 4.35 -10.03
N GLY A 244 2.60 4.69 -10.97
CA GLY A 244 2.28 3.84 -12.13
C GLY A 244 1.67 2.49 -11.73
N GLU A 245 0.90 2.46 -10.64
CA GLU A 245 0.14 1.30 -10.19
C GLU A 245 -1.33 1.38 -10.61
N SER A 246 -2.00 0.23 -10.64
CA SER A 246 -3.44 0.21 -10.85
C SER A 246 -4.18 0.75 -9.61
N TYR A 247 -5.41 1.23 -9.81
CA TYR A 247 -6.25 1.62 -8.68
C TYR A 247 -6.86 0.39 -7.98
N GLY A 248 -6.12 -0.17 -7.02
CA GLY A 248 -6.54 -1.33 -6.25
C GLY A 248 -6.09 -1.29 -4.79
N VAL A 249 -6.81 -2.06 -3.95
CA VAL A 249 -6.51 -2.18 -2.51
C VAL A 249 -5.17 -2.90 -2.30
N LEU A 250 -4.95 -3.99 -3.02
CA LEU A 250 -3.70 -4.76 -2.96
C LEU A 250 -2.52 -3.93 -3.47
N ASP A 251 -2.72 -3.15 -4.54
CA ASP A 251 -1.70 -2.28 -5.11
C ASP A 251 -1.21 -1.24 -4.07
N MET A 252 -2.14 -0.58 -3.39
CA MET A 252 -1.79 0.36 -2.32
C MET A 252 -1.16 -0.33 -1.11
N ALA A 253 -1.74 -1.45 -0.66
CA ALA A 253 -1.22 -2.20 0.47
C ALA A 253 0.20 -2.74 0.21
N PHE A 254 0.49 -3.11 -1.04
CA PHE A 254 1.81 -3.49 -1.50
C PHE A 254 2.78 -2.30 -1.41
N LEU A 255 2.45 -1.13 -1.94
CA LEU A 255 3.31 0.05 -1.86
C LEU A 255 3.62 0.47 -0.41
N ILE A 256 2.60 0.47 0.46
CA ILE A 256 2.77 0.76 1.88
C ILE A 256 3.68 -0.28 2.54
N ALA A 257 3.44 -1.58 2.28
CA ALA A 257 4.30 -2.65 2.77
C ALA A 257 5.72 -2.60 2.20
N LYS A 258 5.92 -2.00 1.04
CA LYS A 258 7.25 -1.78 0.45
C LYS A 258 8.06 -0.73 1.21
N GLY A 259 7.37 0.21 1.85
CA GLY A 259 7.95 1.28 2.66
C GLY A 259 8.37 2.52 1.87
N GLY A 260 7.85 2.71 0.65
CA GLY A 260 8.11 3.93 -0.11
C GLY A 260 7.45 5.15 0.54
N ARG A 261 8.16 6.29 0.57
CA ARG A 261 7.64 7.57 1.06
C ARG A 261 7.71 8.61 -0.04
N GLN A 262 6.69 9.48 -0.08
CA GLN A 262 6.66 10.61 -0.99
C GLN A 262 6.27 11.86 -0.19
N PRO A 263 7.02 12.96 -0.29
CA PRO A 263 6.60 14.22 0.31
C PRO A 263 5.35 14.73 -0.40
N ILE A 264 4.45 15.35 0.37
CA ILE A 264 3.25 16.00 -0.14
C ILE A 264 3.17 17.41 0.42
N ASP A 265 2.75 18.35 -0.41
CA ASP A 265 2.50 19.71 0.01
C ASP A 265 1.21 19.80 0.82
N LEU A 266 1.23 20.62 1.86
CA LEU A 266 0.07 20.90 2.69
C LEU A 266 -0.30 22.38 2.57
N MET A 267 -1.59 22.65 2.53
CA MET A 267 -2.17 23.99 2.48
C MET A 267 -2.70 24.37 3.87
N SER A 268 -2.29 25.52 4.40
CA SER A 268 -2.93 26.13 5.57
C SER A 268 -4.12 26.98 5.11
N VAL A 269 -5.29 26.70 5.65
CA VAL A 269 -6.55 27.35 5.30
C VAL A 269 -7.16 27.97 6.55
N GLN A 270 -7.40 29.27 6.51
CA GLN A 270 -8.06 29.99 7.59
C GLN A 270 -9.41 30.55 7.09
N ALA A 271 -10.50 30.17 7.76
CA ALA A 271 -11.84 30.64 7.44
C ALA A 271 -12.27 31.73 8.43
N GLY A 272 -12.27 32.98 7.98
CA GLY A 272 -12.62 34.14 8.82
C GLY A 272 -11.74 34.23 10.07
N GLN A 273 -12.37 34.36 11.23
CA GLN A 273 -11.68 34.44 12.53
C GLN A 273 -11.41 33.06 13.16
N GLY A 274 -11.69 31.96 12.46
CA GLY A 274 -11.38 30.61 12.92
C GLY A 274 -9.87 30.34 12.94
N GLY A 275 -9.44 29.33 13.69
CA GLY A 275 -8.06 28.86 13.65
C GLY A 275 -7.69 28.24 12.30
N PRO A 276 -6.39 28.18 11.96
CA PRO A 276 -5.92 27.57 10.72
C PRO A 276 -6.23 26.06 10.70
N ARG A 277 -6.49 25.54 9.50
CA ARG A 277 -6.70 24.11 9.22
C ARG A 277 -5.78 23.65 8.12
N THR A 278 -5.36 22.40 8.17
CA THR A 278 -4.50 21.80 7.16
C THR A 278 -5.34 21.07 6.11
N SER A 279 -5.14 21.39 4.83
CA SER A 279 -5.69 20.66 3.69
C SER A 279 -4.57 20.07 2.84
N PHE A 280 -4.74 18.85 2.33
CA PHE A 280 -3.72 18.13 1.55
C PHE A 280 -4.11 17.90 0.08
N LEU A 281 -5.39 18.13 -0.29
CA LEU A 281 -5.90 17.72 -1.60
C LEU A 281 -6.48 18.89 -2.38
N SER A 282 -7.50 19.55 -1.82
CA SER A 282 -8.18 20.63 -2.51
C SER A 282 -8.85 21.59 -1.54
N LEU A 283 -8.99 22.83 -1.99
CA LEU A 283 -9.91 23.82 -1.46
C LEU A 283 -10.88 24.16 -2.58
N ALA A 284 -12.17 23.90 -2.37
CA ALA A 284 -13.19 24.10 -3.39
C ALA A 284 -14.26 25.07 -2.89
N ALA A 285 -14.77 25.88 -3.81
CA ALA A 285 -15.89 26.79 -3.58
C ALA A 285 -16.91 26.66 -4.72
N ALA A 286 -18.09 27.25 -4.50
CA ALA A 286 -19.19 27.28 -5.45
C ALA A 286 -19.67 25.89 -5.90
N THR A 287 -19.79 25.67 -7.21
CA THR A 287 -20.44 24.49 -7.79
C THR A 287 -19.85 23.19 -7.27
N ILE A 288 -18.53 23.08 -7.15
CA ILE A 288 -17.86 21.86 -6.68
C ILE A 288 -18.26 21.59 -5.22
N SER A 289 -18.14 22.60 -4.34
CA SER A 289 -18.53 22.47 -2.93
C SER A 289 -20.03 22.19 -2.73
N ASP A 290 -20.91 22.75 -3.58
CA ASP A 290 -22.34 22.43 -3.53
C ASP A 290 -22.65 21.02 -4.03
N VAL A 291 -21.89 20.53 -5.01
CA VAL A 291 -21.97 19.14 -5.45
C VAL A 291 -21.58 18.22 -4.30
N ASP A 292 -20.48 18.50 -3.60
CA ASP A 292 -20.05 17.71 -2.47
C ASP A 292 -21.09 17.69 -1.35
N LEU A 293 -21.46 18.87 -0.84
CA LEU A 293 -22.44 19.01 0.24
C LEU A 293 -23.82 18.49 -0.14
N GLY A 294 -24.31 18.86 -1.32
CA GLY A 294 -25.64 18.49 -1.81
C GLY A 294 -25.77 17.04 -2.23
N SER A 295 -24.65 16.33 -2.43
CA SER A 295 -24.64 14.89 -2.71
C SER A 295 -24.64 14.02 -1.44
N GLU A 296 -24.49 14.60 -0.24
CA GLU A 296 -24.47 13.84 1.01
C GLU A 296 -25.79 13.10 1.27
N SER A 297 -26.93 13.63 0.83
CA SER A 297 -28.22 12.93 0.90
C SER A 297 -28.27 11.66 0.03
N LEU A 298 -27.38 11.53 -0.94
CA LEU A 298 -27.27 10.42 -1.89
C LEU A 298 -26.07 9.50 -1.58
N ARG A 299 -25.57 9.50 -0.33
CA ARG A 299 -24.39 8.72 0.09
C ARG A 299 -24.52 7.22 -0.19
N CYS A 300 -25.75 6.69 -0.26
CA CYS A 300 -26.02 5.30 -0.63
C CYS A 300 -25.58 4.94 -2.06
N LEU A 301 -25.46 5.91 -2.97
CA LEU A 301 -25.04 5.72 -4.37
C LEU A 301 -23.52 5.69 -4.56
N GLY A 302 -22.74 5.76 -3.47
CA GLY A 302 -21.27 5.77 -3.55
C GLY A 302 -20.77 6.94 -4.39
N GLY A 303 -19.78 6.71 -5.25
CA GLY A 303 -19.19 7.76 -6.10
C GLY A 303 -20.15 8.35 -7.15
N PHE A 304 -21.19 7.61 -7.56
CA PHE A 304 -22.15 8.09 -8.56
C PHE A 304 -22.99 9.30 -8.07
N ARG A 305 -23.04 9.51 -6.74
CA ARG A 305 -23.70 10.67 -6.12
C ARG A 305 -23.17 12.01 -6.65
N PHE A 306 -21.87 12.09 -6.90
CA PHE A 306 -21.22 13.31 -7.38
C PHE A 306 -21.65 13.61 -8.81
N THR A 307 -21.71 12.58 -9.67
CA THR A 307 -22.15 12.72 -11.07
C THR A 307 -23.59 13.22 -11.17
N LEU A 308 -24.52 12.64 -10.41
CA LEU A 308 -25.92 13.06 -10.44
C LEU A 308 -26.10 14.51 -9.99
N ARG A 309 -25.44 14.89 -8.89
CA ARG A 309 -25.53 16.24 -8.35
C ARG A 309 -24.85 17.26 -9.28
N ALA A 310 -23.75 16.88 -9.93
CA ALA A 310 -23.10 17.69 -10.94
C ALA A 310 -24.01 17.94 -12.16
N ILE A 311 -24.66 16.90 -12.71
CA ILE A 311 -25.64 17.05 -13.81
C ILE A 311 -26.74 18.02 -13.41
N TRP A 312 -27.28 17.89 -12.20
CA TRP A 312 -28.32 18.79 -11.71
C TRP A 312 -27.83 20.24 -11.62
N ARG A 313 -26.59 20.48 -11.19
CA ARG A 313 -25.99 21.82 -11.17
C ARG A 313 -25.63 22.39 -12.53
N VAL A 314 -25.35 21.55 -13.52
CA VAL A 314 -25.22 22.00 -14.91
C VAL A 314 -26.57 22.49 -15.45
N ILE A 315 -27.67 21.80 -15.13
CA ILE A 315 -29.02 22.20 -15.55
C ILE A 315 -29.51 23.42 -14.75
N ARG A 316 -29.14 23.51 -13.46
CA ARG A 316 -29.51 24.60 -12.54
C ARG A 316 -28.27 25.22 -11.90
N PRO A 317 -27.56 26.09 -12.63
CA PRO A 317 -26.33 26.70 -12.15
C PRO A 317 -26.59 27.55 -10.91
N LEU A 318 -25.65 27.50 -9.96
CA LEU A 318 -25.61 28.38 -8.80
C LEU A 318 -24.64 29.51 -9.10
N ALA A 319 -25.14 30.75 -9.17
CA ALA A 319 -24.29 31.92 -9.27
C ALA A 319 -23.83 32.35 -7.87
N LEU A 320 -22.51 32.46 -7.68
CA LEU A 320 -21.91 32.96 -6.45
C LEU A 320 -20.98 34.12 -6.80
N HIS A 321 -21.05 35.18 -6.02
CA HIS A 321 -20.14 36.31 -6.11
C HIS A 321 -19.00 36.06 -5.13
N ALA A 322 -17.77 36.05 -5.63
CA ALA A 322 -16.57 35.90 -4.83
C ALA A 322 -15.46 36.74 -5.46
N GLU A 323 -14.60 37.31 -4.62
CA GLU A 323 -13.36 37.95 -5.03
C GLU A 323 -12.21 36.99 -4.75
N LEU A 324 -11.37 36.75 -5.75
CA LEU A 324 -10.19 35.89 -5.64
C LEU A 324 -8.94 36.74 -5.81
N VAL A 325 -8.15 36.81 -4.75
CA VAL A 325 -6.80 37.39 -4.78
C VAL A 325 -5.82 36.24 -4.61
N TYR A 326 -4.83 36.16 -5.50
CA TYR A 326 -3.80 35.12 -5.46
C TYR A 326 -2.42 35.72 -5.76
N TRP A 327 -1.38 35.07 -5.24
CA TRP A 327 0.01 35.43 -5.48
C TRP A 327 0.67 34.38 -6.38
N PRO A 328 1.06 34.72 -7.63
CA PRO A 328 1.69 33.79 -8.54
C PRO A 328 3.10 33.40 -8.08
N VAL A 329 3.50 32.15 -8.34
CA VAL A 329 4.81 31.62 -7.93
C VAL A 329 5.98 32.32 -8.61
N GLU A 330 5.75 32.90 -9.79
CA GLU A 330 6.75 33.60 -10.59
C GLU A 330 7.15 34.96 -9.98
N VAL A 331 6.32 35.51 -9.09
CA VAL A 331 6.57 36.82 -8.47
C VAL A 331 7.49 36.65 -7.26
N GLN A 332 8.71 37.17 -7.38
CA GLN A 332 9.71 37.15 -6.31
C GLN A 332 9.27 38.01 -5.11
N GLY A 333 9.47 37.49 -3.89
CA GLY A 333 9.14 38.17 -2.64
C GLY A 333 8.16 37.37 -1.78
N LEU A 334 7.83 37.91 -0.61
CA LEU A 334 6.76 37.36 0.23
C LEU A 334 5.42 37.95 -0.19
N PRO A 335 4.31 37.18 -0.13
CA PRO A 335 2.98 37.75 -0.31
C PRO A 335 2.76 38.86 0.73
N PRO A 336 2.02 39.93 0.38
CA PRO A 336 1.75 41.02 1.30
C PRO A 336 1.07 40.50 2.58
N ALA A 337 1.57 40.93 3.74
CA ALA A 337 1.18 40.44 5.07
C ALA A 337 -0.32 40.59 5.39
N GLU A 338 -0.98 41.50 4.70
CA GLU A 338 -2.43 41.69 4.76
C GLU A 338 -2.94 41.82 3.32
N ALA A 339 -3.79 40.90 2.90
CA ALA A 339 -4.79 41.24 1.90
C ALA A 339 -5.57 42.41 2.53
N ARG A 340 -5.34 43.63 2.04
CA ARG A 340 -6.08 44.82 2.48
C ARG A 340 -7.54 44.42 2.63
N SER A 341 -8.09 44.58 3.83
CA SER A 341 -9.51 44.32 4.11
C SER A 341 -10.32 44.87 2.93
N CYS A 342 -11.03 43.99 2.21
CA CYS A 342 -11.92 44.41 1.14
C CYS A 342 -12.85 45.51 1.70
N PRO A 343 -13.03 46.63 0.99
CA PRO A 343 -13.90 47.72 1.43
C PRO A 343 -15.36 47.29 1.60
#